data_AF-A0A6L5Y710-F1
#
_entry.id   AF-A0A6L5Y710-F1
#
_cell.length_a   1.000
_cell.length_b   1.000
_cell.length_c   1.000
_cell.angle_alpha   90.00
_cell.angle_beta   90.00
_cell.angle_gamma   90.00
#
_symmetry.space_group_name_H-M   'P 1'
#
loop_
_entity.id
_entity.type
_entity.pdbx_description
1 polymer ?
#
loop_
_entity_poly.entity_id
_entity_poly.type
_entity_poly.pdbx_seq_one_letter_code
_entity_poly.pdbx_strand_id
1 'polypeptide(L)'
;MTFESLISEACSRFPEVQTEFEMQKRAGDIDESLGQHIFFSFVFDKILFRAIDKKKEDIVQSMFIFLEEMETSGDSNIAEVVEFTTLEELCDDYRNVQFEKYLGSETKLALKAIREYMPEQAQL
;
A
#
# COMPACT_ATOMS: atom_id res chain seq x y z
N MET A 1 -3.97 10.04 -11.87
CA MET A 1 -2.74 9.51 -11.24
C MET A 1 -1.80 9.08 -12.37
N THR A 2 -0.50 9.38 -12.26
CA THR A 2 0.54 8.79 -13.12
C THR A 2 1.63 8.18 -12.24
N PHE A 3 2.45 7.29 -12.81
CA PHE A 3 3.52 6.64 -12.08
C PHE A 3 4.52 7.65 -11.46
N GLU A 4 4.83 8.74 -12.18
CA GLU A 4 5.74 9.80 -11.71
C GLU A 4 5.15 10.66 -10.60
N SER A 5 3.81 10.83 -10.57
CA SER A 5 3.14 11.65 -9.55
C SER A 5 2.73 10.87 -8.31
N LEU A 6 2.92 9.55 -8.30
CA LEU A 6 2.32 8.66 -7.30
C LEU A 6 2.75 9.01 -5.87
N ILE A 7 4.05 9.25 -5.65
CA ILE A 7 4.60 9.60 -4.33
C ILE A 7 4.04 10.94 -3.85
N SER A 8 4.05 11.96 -4.71
CA SER A 8 3.56 13.29 -4.32
C SER A 8 2.05 13.29 -4.07
N GLU A 9 1.30 12.48 -4.82
CA GLU A 9 -0.13 12.29 -4.62
C GLU A 9 -0.44 11.59 -3.28
N ALA A 10 0.28 10.52 -2.94
CA ALA A 10 0.17 9.85 -1.65
C ALA A 10 0.47 10.81 -0.48
N CYS A 11 1.60 11.52 -0.55
CA CYS A 11 1.98 12.51 0.45
C CYS A 11 0.96 13.66 0.60
N SER A 12 0.38 14.13 -0.50
CA SER A 12 -0.64 15.19 -0.46
C SER A 12 -1.95 14.73 0.15
N ARG A 13 -2.33 13.47 -0.05
CA ARG A 13 -3.59 12.91 0.47
C ARG A 13 -3.47 12.49 1.94
N PHE A 14 -2.28 12.05 2.36
CA PHE A 14 -2.05 11.49 3.69
C PHE A 14 -0.91 12.25 4.41
N PRO A 15 -1.22 13.24 5.26
CA PRO A 15 -0.21 14.00 6.00
C PRO A 15 0.74 13.14 6.84
N GLU A 16 0.26 12.00 7.36
CA GLU A 16 1.05 11.02 8.10
C GLU A 16 2.11 10.35 7.22
N VAL A 17 1.78 10.06 5.95
CA VAL A 17 2.73 9.51 4.97
C VAL A 17 3.79 10.55 4.64
N GLN A 18 3.40 11.82 4.39
CA GLN A 18 4.36 12.91 4.17
C GLN A 18 5.28 13.11 5.39
N THR A 19 4.75 12.99 6.61
CA THR A 19 5.54 13.12 7.84
C THR A 19 6.56 11.99 7.98
N GLU A 20 6.13 10.74 7.74
CA GLU A 20 7.02 9.57 7.78
C GLU A 20 8.08 9.65 6.68
N PHE A 21 7.72 10.10 5.48
CA PHE A 21 8.64 10.29 4.37
C PHE A 21 9.78 11.27 4.74
N GLU A 22 9.44 12.45 5.27
CA GLU A 22 10.44 13.43 5.69
C GLU A 22 11.30 12.94 6.86
N MET A 23 10.71 12.16 7.78
CA MET A 23 11.46 11.57 8.88
C MET A 23 12.51 10.58 8.36
N GLN A 24 12.15 9.68 7.46
CA GLN A 24 13.08 8.70 6.90
C GLN A 24 14.15 9.35 6.01
N LYS A 25 13.81 10.39 5.24
CA LYS A 25 14.80 11.20 4.50
C LYS A 25 15.83 11.83 5.44
N ARG A 26 15.39 12.38 6.58
CA ARG A 26 16.30 12.99 7.58
C ARG A 26 17.16 11.95 8.30
N ALA A 27 16.65 10.75 8.49
CA ALA A 27 17.40 9.63 9.07
C ALA A 27 18.46 9.08 8.10
N GLY A 28 18.33 9.35 6.80
CA GLY A 28 19.20 8.81 5.76
C GLY A 28 18.80 7.40 5.30
N ASP A 29 17.59 6.95 5.67
CA ASP A 29 17.07 5.62 5.31
C ASP A 29 16.58 5.57 3.86
N ILE A 30 16.21 6.73 3.30
CA ILE A 30 15.75 6.90 1.92
C ILE A 30 16.31 8.20 1.31
N ASP A 31 16.53 8.23 -0.01
CA ASP A 31 17.11 9.36 -0.73
C ASP A 31 16.24 9.88 -1.88
N GLU A 32 16.79 10.78 -2.70
CA GLU A 32 16.07 11.44 -3.82
C GLU A 32 15.87 10.52 -5.04
N SER A 33 16.55 9.37 -5.10
CA SER A 33 16.40 8.36 -6.15
C SER A 33 15.37 7.29 -5.80
N LEU A 34 14.64 7.48 -4.71
CA LEU A 34 13.66 6.53 -4.20
C LEU A 34 12.61 6.17 -5.25
N GLY A 35 12.57 4.88 -5.61
CA GLY A 35 11.53 4.32 -6.46
C GLY A 35 10.20 4.16 -5.72
N GLN A 36 9.12 4.11 -6.50
CA GLN A 36 7.74 4.02 -6.03
C GLN A 36 7.53 2.80 -5.11
N HIS A 37 8.05 1.62 -5.49
CA HIS A 37 7.94 0.42 -4.64
C HIS A 37 8.62 0.59 -3.27
N ILE A 38 9.81 1.21 -3.22
CA ILE A 38 10.53 1.43 -1.96
C ILE A 38 9.77 2.46 -1.12
N PHE A 39 9.24 3.52 -1.73
CA PHE A 39 8.38 4.46 -1.01
C PHE A 39 7.16 3.77 -0.39
N PHE A 40 6.47 2.90 -1.13
CA PHE A 40 5.30 2.21 -0.60
C PHE A 40 5.67 1.29 0.56
N SER A 41 6.64 0.40 0.38
CA SER A 41 7.06 -0.55 1.41
C SER A 41 7.60 0.13 2.68
N PHE A 42 8.47 1.15 2.54
CA PHE A 42 9.12 1.76 3.71
C PHE A 42 8.29 2.85 4.38
N VAL A 43 7.37 3.49 3.65
CA VAL A 43 6.66 4.68 4.12
C VAL A 43 5.15 4.46 4.14
N PHE A 44 4.53 4.15 3.01
CA PHE A 44 3.07 4.05 2.92
C PHE A 44 2.53 2.88 3.75
N ASP A 45 3.08 1.68 3.54
CA ASP A 45 2.64 0.43 4.18
C ASP A 45 2.83 0.51 5.70
N LYS A 46 3.95 1.09 6.15
CA LYS A 46 4.19 1.39 7.57
C LYS A 46 3.10 2.24 8.20
N ILE A 47 2.56 3.23 7.49
CA ILE A 47 1.46 4.05 7.98
C ILE A 47 0.13 3.31 7.93
N LEU A 48 -0.15 2.59 6.85
CA LEU A 48 -1.35 1.76 6.70
C LEU A 48 -1.46 0.75 7.84
N PHE A 49 -0.39 0.01 8.08
CA PHE A 49 -0.31 -1.05 9.09
C PHE A 49 -0.46 -0.49 10.51
N ARG A 50 0.21 0.63 10.79
CA ARG A 50 0.01 1.34 12.05
C ARG A 50 -1.44 1.81 12.23
N ALA A 51 -2.11 2.23 11.15
CA ALA A 51 -3.52 2.63 11.19
C ALA A 51 -4.44 1.43 11.45
N ILE A 52 -4.16 0.29 10.83
CA ILE A 52 -4.85 -1.00 11.06
C ILE A 52 -4.72 -1.41 12.53
N ASP A 53 -3.49 -1.48 13.06
CA ASP A 53 -3.23 -1.87 14.45
C ASP A 53 -3.94 -0.97 15.46
N LYS A 54 -3.94 0.33 15.18
CA LYS A 54 -4.60 1.35 16.01
C LYS A 54 -6.09 1.48 15.76
N LYS A 55 -6.67 0.66 14.88
CA LYS A 55 -8.09 0.69 14.50
C LYS A 55 -8.56 2.08 14.08
N LYS A 56 -7.75 2.79 13.31
CA LYS A 56 -8.06 4.10 12.72
C LYS A 56 -8.88 3.89 11.45
N GLU A 57 -10.12 3.44 11.63
CA GLU A 57 -11.02 2.98 10.56
C GLU A 57 -11.17 3.99 9.41
N ASP A 58 -11.19 5.29 9.71
CA ASP A 58 -11.26 6.38 8.73
C ASP A 58 -10.02 6.47 7.85
N ILE A 59 -8.83 6.43 8.47
CA ILE A 59 -7.54 6.46 7.76
C ILE A 59 -7.40 5.19 6.93
N VAL A 60 -7.67 4.03 7.53
CA VAL A 60 -7.59 2.73 6.86
C VAL A 60 -8.50 2.73 5.62
N GLN A 61 -9.77 3.10 5.77
CA GLN A 61 -10.71 3.17 4.66
C GLN A 61 -10.23 4.12 3.55
N SER A 62 -9.70 5.29 3.90
CA SER A 62 -9.21 6.25 2.92
C SER A 62 -7.96 5.75 2.18
N MET A 63 -7.06 5.04 2.85
CA MET A 63 -5.86 4.47 2.23
C MET A 63 -6.22 3.30 1.32
N PHE A 64 -7.16 2.44 1.71
CA PHE A 64 -7.65 1.37 0.83
C PHE A 64 -8.40 1.91 -0.41
N ILE A 65 -9.13 3.02 -0.29
CA ILE A 65 -9.70 3.71 -1.46
C ILE A 65 -8.60 4.17 -2.41
N PHE A 66 -7.50 4.71 -1.88
CA PHE A 66 -6.38 5.13 -2.70
C PHE A 66 -5.72 3.95 -3.43
N LEU A 67 -5.58 2.79 -2.79
CA LEU A 67 -5.10 1.56 -3.45
C LEU A 67 -6.06 1.11 -4.57
N GLU A 68 -7.37 1.21 -4.38
CA GLU A 68 -8.34 0.90 -5.44
C GLU A 68 -8.24 1.89 -6.61
N GLU A 69 -8.00 3.18 -6.35
CA GLU A 69 -7.76 4.17 -7.39
C GLU A 69 -6.46 3.91 -8.16
N MET A 70 -5.43 3.39 -7.48
CA MET A 70 -4.19 2.95 -8.10
C MET A 70 -4.42 1.77 -9.05
N GLU A 71 -5.11 0.73 -8.58
CA GLU A 71 -5.49 -0.45 -9.39
C GLU A 71 -6.36 -0.08 -10.61
N THR A 72 -7.31 0.83 -10.42
CA THR A 72 -8.24 1.26 -11.49
C THR A 72 -7.68 2.35 -12.39
N SER A 73 -6.42 2.76 -12.22
CA SER A 73 -5.81 3.87 -12.96
C SER A 73 -5.59 3.57 -14.45
N GLY A 74 -5.53 2.29 -14.83
CA GLY A 74 -5.20 1.84 -16.18
C GLY A 74 -3.70 1.86 -16.51
N ASP A 75 -2.84 2.23 -15.55
CA ASP A 75 -1.38 2.18 -15.67
C ASP A 75 -0.86 0.91 -14.98
N SER A 76 -0.29 -0.01 -15.75
CA SER A 76 0.20 -1.29 -15.22
C SER A 76 1.35 -1.12 -14.22
N ASN A 77 2.17 -0.08 -14.34
CA ASN A 77 3.26 0.15 -13.38
C ASN A 77 2.70 0.61 -12.03
N ILE A 78 1.56 1.31 -12.02
CA ILE A 78 0.91 1.73 -10.77
C ILE A 78 0.22 0.54 -10.11
N ALA A 79 -0.48 -0.30 -10.89
CA ALA A 79 -1.05 -1.55 -10.40
C ALA A 79 0.05 -2.45 -9.81
N GLU A 80 1.17 -2.62 -10.52
CA GLU A 80 2.32 -3.40 -10.04
C GLU A 80 2.84 -2.93 -8.67
N VAL A 81 2.82 -1.62 -8.39
CA VAL A 81 3.17 -1.10 -7.06
C VAL A 81 2.19 -1.59 -6.00
N VAL A 82 0.88 -1.51 -6.23
CA VAL A 82 -0.12 -2.00 -5.25
C VAL A 82 0.02 -3.50 -5.03
N GLU A 83 0.11 -4.26 -6.10
CA GLU A 83 0.12 -5.73 -6.08
C GLU A 83 1.36 -6.26 -5.34
N PHE A 84 2.54 -5.84 -5.76
CA PHE A 84 3.82 -6.41 -5.31
C PHE A 84 4.47 -5.68 -4.13
N THR A 85 3.83 -4.64 -3.57
CA THR A 85 4.24 -4.09 -2.27
C THR A 85 3.12 -4.25 -1.26
N THR A 86 2.05 -3.50 -1.40
CA THR A 86 1.07 -3.36 -0.32
C THR A 86 0.20 -4.60 -0.14
N LEU A 87 -0.36 -5.15 -1.23
CA LEU A 87 -1.24 -6.31 -1.14
C LEU A 87 -0.47 -7.59 -0.82
N GLU A 88 0.72 -7.77 -1.38
CA GLU A 88 1.60 -8.89 -1.06
C GLU A 88 2.03 -8.87 0.41
N GLU A 89 2.45 -7.71 0.94
CA GLU A 89 2.84 -7.58 2.36
C GLU A 89 1.63 -7.77 3.31
N LEU A 90 0.43 -7.32 2.93
CA LEU A 90 -0.80 -7.64 3.66
C LEU A 90 -1.09 -9.15 3.68
N CYS A 91 -0.84 -9.84 2.58
CA CYS A 91 -0.97 -11.30 2.48
C CYS A 91 0.07 -12.05 3.31
N ASP A 92 1.27 -11.51 3.53
CA ASP A 92 2.29 -12.19 4.33
C ASP A 92 2.17 -11.88 5.83
N ASP A 93 2.12 -10.59 6.19
CA ASP A 93 2.23 -10.13 7.58
C ASP A 93 0.87 -9.92 8.27
N TYR A 94 -0.20 -9.71 7.51
CA TYR A 94 -1.54 -9.36 8.04
C TYR A 94 -2.61 -10.43 7.80
N ARG A 95 -2.21 -11.70 7.58
CA ARG A 95 -3.12 -12.85 7.33
C ARG A 95 -4.27 -13.00 8.31
N ASN A 96 -4.06 -12.65 9.58
CA ASN A 96 -5.06 -12.79 10.64
C ASN A 96 -5.90 -11.52 10.87
N VAL A 97 -5.71 -10.49 10.05
CA VAL A 97 -6.41 -9.21 10.18
C VAL A 97 -7.49 -9.11 9.11
N GLN A 98 -8.69 -8.71 9.53
CA GLN A 98 -9.84 -8.54 8.63
C GLN A 98 -9.76 -7.22 7.85
N PHE A 99 -8.77 -7.09 6.97
CA PHE A 99 -8.60 -5.92 6.10
C PHE A 99 -9.45 -6.03 4.82
N GLU A 100 -9.95 -7.21 4.47
CA GLU A 100 -10.67 -7.45 3.21
C GLU A 100 -11.99 -6.68 3.11
N LYS A 101 -12.54 -6.24 4.25
CA LYS A 101 -13.72 -5.38 4.30
C LYS A 101 -13.49 -4.00 3.68
N TYR A 102 -12.23 -3.54 3.61
CA TYR A 102 -11.87 -2.23 3.06
C TYR A 102 -11.54 -2.27 1.56
N LEU A 103 -11.21 -3.44 1.02
CA LEU A 103 -10.83 -3.59 -0.37
C LEU A 103 -12.00 -3.26 -1.31
N GLY A 104 -11.67 -2.57 -2.40
CA GLY A 104 -12.56 -2.36 -3.52
C GLY A 104 -12.69 -3.60 -4.41
N SER A 105 -13.21 -3.44 -5.62
CA SER A 105 -13.44 -4.54 -6.55
C SER A 105 -12.15 -5.06 -7.17
N GLU A 106 -11.31 -4.16 -7.70
CA GLU A 106 -10.09 -4.54 -8.41
C GLU A 106 -9.02 -5.01 -7.43
N THR A 107 -8.85 -4.31 -6.30
CA THR A 107 -7.93 -4.76 -5.24
C THR A 107 -8.31 -6.12 -4.66
N LYS A 108 -9.61 -6.50 -4.65
CA LYS A 108 -10.03 -7.88 -4.29
C LYS A 108 -9.62 -8.92 -5.33
N LEU A 109 -9.70 -8.58 -6.62
CA LEU A 109 -9.29 -9.46 -7.69
C LEU A 109 -7.77 -9.65 -7.70
N ALA A 110 -7.02 -8.56 -7.54
CA ALA A 110 -5.57 -8.57 -7.36
C ALA A 110 -5.16 -9.43 -6.16
N LEU A 111 -5.73 -9.19 -4.98
CA LEU A 111 -5.45 -9.99 -3.78
C LEU A 111 -5.72 -11.49 -4.00
N LYS A 112 -6.79 -11.82 -4.72
CA LYS A 112 -7.09 -13.22 -5.05
C LYS A 112 -6.00 -13.82 -5.94
N ALA A 113 -5.56 -13.11 -6.98
CA ALA A 113 -4.48 -13.56 -7.85
C ALA A 113 -3.17 -13.76 -7.07
N ILE A 114 -2.85 -12.83 -6.16
CA ILE A 114 -1.69 -12.92 -5.25
C ILE A 114 -1.72 -14.20 -4.42
N ARG A 115 -2.86 -14.49 -3.78
CA ARG A 115 -3.04 -15.70 -2.97
C ARG A 115 -2.93 -16.99 -3.79
N GLU A 116 -3.25 -16.97 -5.08
CA GLU A 116 -3.13 -18.14 -5.97
C GLU A 116 -1.67 -18.48 -6.32
N TYR A 117 -0.78 -17.49 -6.45
CA TYR A 117 0.64 -17.72 -6.73
C TYR A 117 1.53 -17.79 -5.48
N MET A 118 0.99 -17.51 -4.29
CA MET A 118 1.63 -17.71 -2.98
C MET A 118 1.08 -18.96 -2.26
N PRO A 119 1.29 -20.19 -2.78
CA PRO A 119 0.60 -21.41 -2.32
C PRO A 119 0.91 -21.83 -0.88
N GLU A 120 2.02 -21.38 -0.28
CA GLU A 120 2.33 -21.64 1.13
C GLU A 120 1.44 -20.84 2.11
N GLN A 121 0.64 -19.89 1.59
CA GLN A 121 -0.23 -19.03 2.40
C GLN A 121 -1.73 -19.38 2.24
N ALA A 122 -2.09 -20.27 1.31
CA ALA A 122 -3.47 -20.68 1.01
C ALA A 122 -3.97 -21.87 1.86
N GLN A 123 -3.11 -22.46 2.69
CA GLN A 123 -3.40 -23.62 3.53
C GLN A 123 -2.99 -23.34 4.97
N LEU A 124 -3.85 -22.68 5.76
CA LEU A 124 -3.98 -22.85 7.22
C LEU A 124 -5.18 -22.06 7.74
#